data_AF-A0A101G5Q7-F1
#
_entry.id   AF-A0A101G5Q7-F1
#
_cell.length_a   1.000
_cell.length_b   1.000
_cell.length_c   1.000
_cell.angle_alpha   90.00
_cell.angle_beta   90.00
_cell.angle_gamma   90.00
#
_symmetry.space_group_name_H-M   'P 1'
#
loop_
_entity.id
_entity.type
_entity.pdbx_description
1 polymer ?
#
loop_
_entity_poly.entity_id
_entity_poly.type
_entity_poly.pdbx_seq_one_letter_code
_entity_poly.pdbx_strand_id
1 'polypeptide(L)'
;MRTILGRFTIKKLGLIVMSLFILSLLATFINGSVLIAGANEPYENTNDKLAIKDVITKFCDTKYQSLSVLQEKDISIFWKTDDNPGYKLEAASLSIDVNHRKIQPLDLRFEKYVLKMDFEIIDVFNDKAEVKVVENSQIYQNASPDVCSELRDEHIIKLEKINDKWLIISDNSNDETKKDLLLRIATGKTINEAKKEILENSKHEVMTYNQQKMNKSNKRYNDQDVGPLTVNPMSLQGYNRDSAVQYALDWAYGRNPSWGNYTGQGGDCTNFTSQCLYAGGIPFDTVGNPNYNQRWFWYSYSNTTPPWTGVNPFWDYALHDTGYGLHAGTTDVWNAIRGDIAQLYSGSSGFHSLFINNAYTDGQGNRHIFICCHDTDRRNYEISNYTSSKRYLKIYGWYN
;
A
#
# COMPACT_ATOMS: atom_id res chain seq x y z
N MET A 1 -18.79 62.94 5.16
CA MET A 1 -17.84 62.88 4.01
C MET A 1 -16.98 61.63 4.17
N ARG A 2 -17.19 60.66 3.27
CA ARG A 2 -16.29 59.56 2.82
C ARG A 2 -15.54 58.69 3.84
N THR A 3 -16.16 57.54 4.12
CA THR A 3 -15.66 56.16 3.87
C THR A 3 -14.19 55.99 3.47
N ILE A 4 -13.42 55.23 4.27
CA ILE A 4 -12.47 54.19 3.81
C ILE A 4 -12.46 53.06 4.86
N LEU A 5 -13.28 52.03 4.63
CA LEU A 5 -13.16 50.72 5.28
C LEU A 5 -12.18 49.89 4.43
N GLY A 6 -10.97 49.68 4.96
CA GLY A 6 -10.00 48.78 4.37
C GLY A 6 -10.45 47.32 4.53
N ARG A 7 -10.67 46.66 3.39
CA ARG A 7 -10.91 45.20 3.31
C ARG A 7 -9.67 44.45 3.82
N PHE A 8 -9.76 43.87 5.02
CA PHE A 8 -8.89 42.76 5.41
C PHE A 8 -9.45 41.48 4.80
N THR A 9 -8.87 41.06 3.68
CA THR A 9 -9.09 39.73 3.11
C THR A 9 -8.43 38.67 4.00
N ILE A 10 -9.27 37.86 4.65
CA ILE A 10 -8.88 36.63 5.35
C ILE A 10 -8.43 35.61 4.30
N LYS A 11 -7.11 35.54 4.05
CA LYS A 11 -6.44 34.41 3.38
C LYS A 11 -5.55 33.73 4.42
N LYS A 12 -6.14 32.84 5.23
CA LYS A 12 -5.46 31.77 5.99
C LYS A 12 -6.51 31.01 6.79
N LEU A 13 -7.30 30.18 6.12
CA LEU A 13 -8.03 29.09 6.75
C LEU A 13 -8.30 28.04 5.69
N GLY A 14 -7.35 27.13 5.53
CA GLY A 14 -7.38 26.11 4.51
C GLY A 14 -6.15 25.24 4.63
N LEU A 15 -5.93 24.67 5.82
CA LEU A 15 -5.00 23.56 6.04
C LEU A 15 -5.12 22.96 7.45
N ILE A 16 -6.32 22.80 8.01
CA ILE A 16 -6.53 22.00 9.24
C ILE A 16 -7.92 21.34 9.17
N VAL A 17 -8.13 20.45 8.20
CA VAL A 17 -9.20 19.44 8.24
C VAL A 17 -8.67 18.18 7.55
N MET A 18 -7.68 17.52 8.16
CA MET A 18 -7.25 16.18 7.73
C MET A 18 -6.59 15.41 8.88
N SER A 19 -7.23 15.43 10.06
CA SER A 19 -6.82 14.62 11.22
C SER A 19 -8.00 14.17 12.08
N LEU A 20 -9.20 14.01 11.48
CA LEU A 20 -10.39 13.53 12.18
C LEU A 20 -11.19 12.57 11.28
N PHE A 21 -10.60 11.41 10.97
CA PHE A 21 -11.36 10.20 10.64
C PHE A 21 -10.58 8.92 10.98
N ILE A 22 -9.77 8.96 12.05
CA ILE A 22 -9.32 7.77 12.78
C ILE A 22 -9.27 8.19 14.25
N LEU A 23 -10.43 8.20 14.92
CA LEU A 23 -10.49 8.26 16.37
C LEU A 23 -11.30 7.08 16.88
N SER A 24 -10.56 6.14 17.45
CA SER A 24 -10.92 5.24 18.54
C SER A 24 -12.35 5.33 19.09
N LEU A 25 -13.09 4.22 18.98
CA LEU A 25 -14.09 3.84 19.97
C LEU A 25 -13.64 2.54 20.63
N LEU A 26 -12.63 2.67 21.49
CA LEU A 26 -12.40 1.75 22.61
C LEU A 26 -13.32 2.25 23.74
N ALA A 27 -14.58 1.84 23.70
CA ALA A 27 -15.46 1.94 24.86
C ALA A 27 -15.25 0.67 25.69
N THR A 28 -14.51 0.83 26.78
CA THR A 28 -14.39 -0.15 27.86
C THR A 28 -15.78 -0.45 28.44
N PHE A 29 -16.33 -1.63 28.15
CA PHE A 29 -17.32 -2.24 29.03
C PHE A 29 -16.56 -3.07 30.09
N ILE A 30 -16.19 -2.41 31.18
CA ILE A 30 -15.97 -3.11 32.45
C ILE A 30 -17.35 -3.24 33.08
N ASN A 31 -17.94 -4.43 32.99
CA ASN A 31 -18.85 -4.91 34.02
C ASN A 31 -18.55 -6.39 34.24
N GLY A 32 -18.13 -6.70 35.45
CA GLY A 32 -17.61 -7.99 35.84
C GLY A 32 -18.62 -9.11 35.61
N SER A 33 -18.09 -10.24 35.14
CA SER A 33 -18.67 -11.55 35.39
C SER A 33 -17.49 -12.49 35.61
N VAL A 34 -17.48 -13.07 36.80
CA VAL A 34 -16.50 -14.03 37.29
C VAL A 34 -16.29 -15.13 36.23
N LEU A 35 -15.03 -15.37 35.88
CA LEU A 35 -14.60 -16.54 35.11
C LEU A 35 -14.96 -17.80 35.89
N ILE A 36 -16.03 -18.48 35.47
CA ILE A 36 -16.18 -19.91 35.70
C ILE A 36 -15.50 -20.59 34.51
N ALA A 37 -14.30 -21.11 34.75
CA ALA A 37 -13.62 -22.00 33.83
C ALA A 37 -14.46 -23.29 33.67
N GLY A 38 -14.79 -23.61 32.42
CA GLY A 38 -15.44 -24.86 32.04
C GLY A 38 -16.94 -24.72 31.75
N ALA A 39 -17.30 -24.24 30.57
CA ALA A 39 -18.63 -24.46 30.00
C ALA A 39 -18.53 -24.50 28.48
N ASN A 40 -19.09 -25.55 27.87
CA ASN A 40 -19.26 -25.68 26.42
C ASN A 40 -19.86 -24.38 25.86
N GLU A 41 -19.27 -23.81 24.80
CA GLU A 41 -19.96 -22.76 24.05
C GLU A 41 -21.36 -23.29 23.65
N PRO A 42 -22.42 -22.47 23.76
CA PRO A 42 -23.74 -22.88 23.34
C PRO A 42 -23.68 -23.38 21.88
N TYR A 43 -24.31 -24.53 21.60
CA TYR A 43 -24.33 -25.15 20.28
C TYR A 43 -24.78 -24.18 19.16
N GLU A 44 -25.72 -23.27 19.46
CA GLU A 44 -26.15 -22.20 18.54
C GLU A 44 -25.01 -21.26 18.14
N ASN A 45 -24.15 -20.87 19.09
CA ASN A 45 -22.99 -20.01 18.84
C ASN A 45 -21.94 -20.73 17.97
N THR A 46 -21.82 -22.06 18.08
CA THR A 46 -20.90 -22.85 17.24
C THR A 46 -21.35 -22.88 15.78
N ASN A 47 -22.65 -23.04 15.51
CA ASN A 47 -23.18 -23.05 14.13
C ASN A 47 -23.10 -21.66 13.49
N ASP A 48 -23.40 -20.60 14.24
CA ASP A 48 -23.29 -19.23 13.73
C ASP A 48 -21.85 -18.88 13.38
N LYS A 49 -20.87 -19.24 14.24
CA LYS A 49 -19.45 -19.04 13.94
C LYS A 49 -19.00 -19.76 12.66
N LEU A 50 -19.48 -20.99 12.42
CA LEU A 50 -19.17 -21.72 11.18
C LEU A 50 -19.79 -21.04 9.95
N ALA A 51 -21.05 -20.60 10.04
CA ALA A 51 -21.72 -19.89 8.95
C ALA A 51 -21.04 -18.54 8.65
N ILE A 52 -20.64 -17.78 9.67
CA ILE A 52 -19.89 -16.53 9.53
C ILE A 52 -18.56 -16.77 8.83
N LYS A 53 -17.79 -17.79 9.24
CA LYS A 53 -16.52 -18.17 8.60
C LYS A 53 -16.72 -18.50 7.12
N ASP A 54 -17.77 -19.26 6.80
CA ASP A 54 -18.11 -19.65 5.43
C ASP A 54 -18.46 -18.43 4.55
N VAL A 55 -19.31 -17.52 5.04
CA VAL A 55 -19.67 -16.28 4.33
C VAL A 55 -18.45 -15.43 4.03
N ILE A 56 -17.59 -15.18 5.03
CA ILE A 56 -16.38 -14.36 4.87
C ILE A 56 -15.40 -15.02 3.90
N THR A 57 -15.16 -16.32 4.04
CA THR A 57 -14.23 -17.05 3.18
C THR A 57 -14.70 -17.04 1.72
N LYS A 58 -15.99 -17.28 1.47
CA LYS A 58 -16.57 -17.23 0.12
C LYS A 58 -16.56 -15.83 -0.47
N PHE A 59 -16.80 -14.81 0.34
CA PHE A 59 -16.70 -13.42 -0.09
C PHE A 59 -15.29 -13.09 -0.58
N CYS A 60 -14.25 -13.37 0.20
CA CYS A 60 -12.86 -13.15 -0.21
C CYS A 60 -12.49 -14.02 -1.42
N ASP A 61 -12.81 -15.31 -1.41
CA ASP A 61 -12.51 -16.21 -2.52
C ASP A 61 -13.19 -15.77 -3.83
N THR A 62 -14.42 -15.26 -3.79
CA THR A 62 -15.13 -14.74 -4.97
C THR A 62 -14.38 -13.55 -5.61
N LYS A 63 -13.74 -12.70 -4.80
CA LYS A 63 -12.86 -11.63 -5.31
C LYS A 63 -11.63 -12.22 -6.01
N TYR A 64 -10.95 -13.19 -5.39
CA TYR A 64 -9.77 -13.84 -6.00
C TYR A 64 -10.13 -14.58 -7.28
N GLN A 65 -11.26 -15.28 -7.31
CA GLN A 65 -11.79 -15.89 -8.52
C GLN A 65 -12.03 -14.85 -9.61
N SER A 66 -12.60 -13.68 -9.28
CA SER A 66 -12.81 -12.60 -10.24
C SER A 66 -11.50 -12.12 -10.86
N LEU A 67 -10.46 -12.00 -10.03
CA LEU A 67 -9.13 -11.58 -10.44
C LEU A 67 -8.37 -12.66 -11.23
N SER A 68 -8.61 -13.93 -10.93
CA SER A 68 -7.98 -15.07 -11.63
C SER A 68 -8.37 -15.14 -13.10
N VAL A 69 -9.60 -14.77 -13.44
CA VAL A 69 -10.13 -14.80 -14.82
C VAL A 69 -10.38 -13.41 -15.40
N LEU A 70 -10.10 -12.35 -14.63
CA LEU A 70 -10.42 -10.95 -14.95
C LEU A 70 -11.89 -10.76 -15.35
N GLN A 71 -12.81 -11.34 -14.59
CA GLN A 71 -14.24 -11.18 -14.76
C GLN A 71 -14.87 -10.90 -13.40
N GLU A 72 -15.59 -9.77 -13.29
CA GLU A 72 -16.29 -9.43 -12.06
C GLU A 72 -17.34 -10.51 -11.75
N LYS A 73 -17.18 -11.21 -10.63
CA LYS A 73 -18.20 -12.11 -10.08
C LYS A 73 -19.09 -11.34 -9.11
N ASP A 74 -20.32 -11.82 -8.98
CA ASP A 74 -21.30 -11.20 -8.09
C ASP A 74 -20.91 -11.41 -6.63
N ILE A 75 -20.61 -10.31 -5.94
CA ILE A 75 -20.35 -10.29 -4.50
C ILE A 75 -21.55 -9.76 -3.70
N SER A 76 -22.61 -9.25 -4.35
CA SER A 76 -23.78 -8.65 -3.69
C SER A 76 -24.48 -9.63 -2.75
N ILE A 77 -24.47 -10.91 -3.10
CA ILE A 77 -25.06 -12.00 -2.33
C ILE A 77 -24.50 -12.15 -0.90
N PHE A 78 -23.32 -11.59 -0.63
CA PHE A 78 -22.70 -11.62 0.69
C PHE A 78 -23.07 -10.42 1.56
N TRP A 79 -23.70 -9.39 0.99
CA TRP A 79 -23.99 -8.13 1.66
C TRP A 79 -25.46 -8.00 2.03
N LYS A 80 -25.74 -7.22 3.07
CA LYS A 80 -27.11 -7.00 3.57
C LYS A 80 -28.05 -6.43 2.50
N THR A 81 -27.55 -5.57 1.63
CA THR A 81 -28.30 -4.94 0.55
C THR A 81 -27.35 -4.31 -0.48
N ASP A 82 -27.75 -4.32 -1.75
CA ASP A 82 -27.03 -3.68 -2.85
C ASP A 82 -26.94 -2.15 -2.70
N ASP A 83 -27.77 -1.57 -1.82
CA ASP A 83 -27.71 -0.16 -1.50
C ASP A 83 -26.68 0.19 -0.41
N ASN A 84 -26.07 -0.82 0.21
CA ASN A 84 -25.08 -0.64 1.28
C ASN A 84 -23.86 0.14 0.75
N PRO A 85 -23.47 1.26 1.40
CA PRO A 85 -22.29 2.04 0.98
C PRO A 85 -20.98 1.23 0.97
N GLY A 86 -20.81 0.30 1.91
CA GLY A 86 -19.66 -0.60 1.98
C GLY A 86 -19.62 -1.57 0.79
N TYR A 87 -20.77 -2.14 0.41
CA TYR A 87 -20.87 -2.96 -0.81
C TYR A 87 -20.54 -2.14 -2.05
N LYS A 88 -21.10 -0.93 -2.20
CA LYS A 88 -20.83 -0.06 -3.35
C LYS A 88 -19.35 0.27 -3.48
N LEU A 89 -18.67 0.52 -2.35
CA LEU A 89 -17.23 0.73 -2.31
C LEU A 89 -16.44 -0.53 -2.72
N GLU A 90 -16.81 -1.68 -2.17
CA GLU A 90 -16.15 -2.96 -2.46
C GLU A 90 -16.32 -3.37 -3.93
N ALA A 91 -17.53 -3.29 -4.47
CA ALA A 91 -17.84 -3.60 -5.87
C ALA A 91 -17.10 -2.65 -6.83
N ALA A 92 -17.00 -1.37 -6.47
CA ALA A 92 -16.21 -0.42 -7.25
C ALA A 92 -14.72 -0.77 -7.22
N SER A 93 -14.17 -1.13 -6.05
CA SER A 93 -12.77 -1.57 -5.91
C SER A 93 -12.47 -2.79 -6.79
N LEU A 94 -13.28 -3.86 -6.66
CA LEU A 94 -13.13 -5.08 -7.45
C LEU A 94 -13.18 -4.81 -8.96
N SER A 95 -14.11 -3.95 -9.38
CA SER A 95 -14.23 -3.57 -10.79
C SER A 95 -13.02 -2.76 -11.27
N ILE A 96 -12.46 -1.88 -10.42
CA ILE A 96 -11.22 -1.16 -10.76
C ILE A 96 -10.09 -2.16 -10.95
N ASP A 97 -9.87 -3.08 -10.00
CA ASP A 97 -8.78 -4.07 -10.07
C ASP A 97 -8.89 -4.95 -11.32
N VAL A 98 -10.09 -5.48 -11.60
CA VAL A 98 -10.33 -6.30 -12.80
C VAL A 98 -10.03 -5.52 -14.08
N ASN A 99 -10.55 -4.30 -14.22
CA ASN A 99 -10.40 -3.52 -15.44
C ASN A 99 -8.98 -2.92 -15.60
N HIS A 100 -8.31 -2.61 -14.49
CA HIS A 100 -6.90 -2.22 -14.46
C HIS A 100 -6.02 -3.35 -14.99
N ARG A 101 -6.19 -4.58 -14.47
CA ARG A 101 -5.39 -5.74 -14.85
C ARG A 101 -5.61 -6.17 -16.31
N LYS A 102 -6.83 -6.01 -16.85
CA LYS A 102 -7.13 -6.30 -18.27
C LYS A 102 -6.29 -5.51 -19.27
N ILE A 103 -5.88 -4.30 -18.90
CA ILE A 103 -5.14 -3.41 -19.80
C ILE A 103 -3.64 -3.43 -19.55
N GLN A 104 -3.16 -4.17 -18.55
CA GLN A 104 -1.73 -4.22 -18.26
C GLN A 104 -0.97 -4.98 -19.36
N PRO A 105 0.30 -4.59 -19.63
CA PRO A 105 1.18 -5.32 -20.55
C PRO A 105 1.49 -6.75 -20.07
N LEU A 106 1.44 -6.97 -18.76
CA LEU A 106 1.63 -8.26 -18.11
C LEU A 106 0.30 -8.98 -17.97
N ASP A 107 0.29 -10.31 -18.19
CA ASP A 107 -0.87 -11.13 -17.86
C ASP A 107 -0.97 -11.36 -16.33
N LEU A 108 -1.69 -10.46 -15.67
CA LEU A 108 -1.84 -10.46 -14.21
C LEU A 108 -2.94 -11.40 -13.68
N ARG A 109 -3.50 -12.26 -14.55
CA ARG A 109 -4.35 -13.38 -14.12
C ARG A 109 -3.57 -14.32 -13.21
N PHE A 110 -4.30 -15.01 -12.33
CA PHE A 110 -3.70 -15.99 -11.44
C PHE A 110 -3.59 -17.32 -12.17
N GLU A 111 -2.37 -17.84 -12.26
CA GLU A 111 -2.14 -19.24 -12.65
C GLU A 111 -2.62 -20.15 -11.52
N LYS A 112 -2.27 -19.78 -10.28
CA LYS A 112 -2.71 -20.44 -9.05
C LYS A 112 -2.70 -19.44 -7.91
N TYR A 113 -3.58 -19.66 -6.93
CA TYR A 113 -3.55 -18.94 -5.66
C TYR A 113 -3.92 -19.86 -4.50
N VAL A 114 -3.46 -19.52 -3.31
CA VAL A 114 -3.88 -20.11 -2.03
C VAL A 114 -4.40 -18.98 -1.17
N LEU A 115 -5.58 -19.16 -0.59
CA LEU A 115 -6.21 -18.23 0.34
C LEU A 115 -6.40 -18.92 1.69
N LYS A 116 -5.84 -18.34 2.75
CA LYS A 116 -5.97 -18.82 4.13
C LYS A 116 -6.52 -17.72 5.01
N MET A 117 -7.65 -18.00 5.66
CA MET A 117 -8.32 -17.08 6.58
C MET A 117 -8.01 -17.49 8.02
N ASP A 118 -7.29 -16.64 8.75
CA ASP A 118 -6.99 -16.82 10.17
C ASP A 118 -7.94 -15.97 11.01
N PHE A 119 -9.01 -16.60 11.50
CA PHE A 119 -10.03 -15.95 12.33
C PHE A 119 -9.52 -15.78 13.76
N GLU A 120 -9.16 -14.56 14.14
CA GLU A 120 -8.62 -14.23 15.46
C GLU A 120 -9.74 -14.04 16.50
N ILE A 121 -10.80 -13.33 16.12
CA ILE A 121 -11.94 -13.00 16.99
C ILE A 121 -13.23 -13.19 16.19
N ILE A 122 -14.23 -13.85 16.80
CA ILE A 122 -15.59 -13.93 16.28
C ILE A 122 -16.54 -13.70 17.46
N ASP A 123 -16.97 -12.45 17.63
CA ASP A 123 -17.89 -12.05 18.67
C ASP A 123 -19.32 -12.04 18.11
N VAL A 124 -20.18 -12.90 18.65
CA VAL A 124 -21.59 -13.02 18.25
C VAL A 124 -22.48 -12.58 19.40
N PHE A 125 -23.40 -11.66 19.11
CA PHE A 125 -24.40 -11.19 20.07
C PHE A 125 -25.75 -11.05 19.37
N ASN A 126 -26.68 -11.98 19.67
CA ASN A 126 -27.95 -12.14 18.97
C ASN A 126 -27.72 -12.23 17.45
N ASP A 127 -28.42 -11.43 16.67
CA ASP A 127 -28.32 -11.39 15.21
C ASP A 127 -27.18 -10.51 14.69
N LYS A 128 -26.14 -10.23 15.49
CA LYS A 128 -25.00 -9.41 15.09
C LYS A 128 -23.69 -10.10 15.38
N ALA A 129 -22.71 -9.88 14.51
CA ALA A 129 -21.35 -10.36 14.71
C ALA A 129 -20.31 -9.32 14.33
N GLU A 130 -19.19 -9.31 15.05
CA GLU A 130 -17.96 -8.60 14.71
C GLU A 130 -16.81 -9.60 14.64
N VAL A 131 -16.06 -9.56 13.55
CA VAL A 131 -15.03 -10.55 13.22
C VAL A 131 -13.73 -9.83 12.94
N LYS A 132 -12.68 -10.23 13.66
CA LYS A 132 -11.30 -9.91 13.28
C LYS A 132 -10.69 -11.12 12.59
N VAL A 133 -10.29 -10.94 11.34
CA VAL A 133 -9.73 -12.02 10.51
C VAL A 133 -8.53 -11.51 9.73
N VAL A 134 -7.51 -12.35 9.61
CA VAL A 134 -6.34 -12.09 8.78
C VAL A 134 -6.44 -12.95 7.52
N GLU A 135 -6.48 -12.27 6.39
CA GLU A 135 -6.38 -12.86 5.06
C GLU A 135 -4.90 -13.04 4.71
N ASN A 136 -4.46 -14.28 4.51
CA ASN A 136 -3.13 -14.58 4.00
C ASN A 136 -3.27 -15.22 2.62
N SER A 137 -2.59 -14.67 1.62
CA SER A 137 -2.64 -15.22 0.28
C SER A 137 -1.28 -15.36 -0.39
N GLN A 138 -1.20 -16.41 -1.20
CA GLN A 138 -0.10 -16.69 -2.10
C GLN A 138 -0.65 -16.68 -3.52
N ILE A 139 -0.07 -15.88 -4.40
CA ILE A 139 -0.52 -15.67 -5.77
C ILE A 139 0.66 -15.92 -6.69
N TYR A 140 0.41 -16.72 -7.73
CA TYR A 140 1.33 -16.89 -8.85
C TYR A 140 0.60 -16.41 -10.09
N GLN A 141 1.17 -15.42 -10.77
CA GLN A 141 0.55 -14.79 -11.92
C GLN A 141 1.04 -15.44 -13.21
N ASN A 142 0.19 -15.46 -14.25
CA ASN A 142 0.58 -16.01 -15.55
C ASN A 142 1.84 -15.33 -16.13
N ALA A 143 2.03 -14.03 -15.86
CA ALA A 143 3.22 -13.30 -16.29
C ALA A 143 4.50 -13.69 -15.53
N SER A 144 4.38 -14.31 -14.36
CA SER A 144 5.50 -14.65 -13.47
C SER A 144 5.19 -15.92 -12.67
N PRO A 145 4.98 -17.07 -13.35
CA PRO A 145 4.48 -18.31 -12.73
C PRO A 145 5.42 -18.92 -11.68
N ASP A 146 6.70 -18.53 -11.72
CA ASP A 146 7.74 -18.98 -10.79
C ASP A 146 7.93 -18.06 -9.57
N VAL A 147 7.22 -16.92 -9.52
CA VAL A 147 7.32 -15.96 -8.41
C VAL A 147 6.04 -16.01 -7.57
N CYS A 148 6.19 -16.39 -6.29
CA CYS A 148 5.11 -16.33 -5.33
C CYS A 148 4.98 -14.90 -4.78
N SER A 149 3.93 -14.18 -5.20
CA SER A 149 3.49 -12.97 -4.52
C SER A 149 2.74 -13.33 -3.24
N GLU A 150 3.08 -12.66 -2.16
CA GLU A 150 2.74 -13.04 -0.80
C GLU A 150 2.10 -11.82 -0.11
N LEU A 151 0.88 -11.99 0.41
CA LEU A 151 0.05 -10.90 0.94
C LEU A 151 -0.51 -11.28 2.32
N ARG A 152 -0.56 -10.30 3.22
CA ARG A 152 -1.28 -10.38 4.49
C ARG A 152 -2.12 -9.13 4.69
N ASP A 153 -3.43 -9.30 4.80
CA ASP A 153 -4.40 -8.22 5.00
C ASP A 153 -5.27 -8.48 6.23
N GLU A 154 -5.45 -7.47 7.06
CA GLU A 154 -6.30 -7.54 8.24
C GLU A 154 -7.68 -6.95 7.94
N HIS A 155 -8.73 -7.64 8.41
CA HIS A 155 -10.11 -7.23 8.25
C HIS A 155 -10.82 -7.16 9.60
N ILE A 156 -11.64 -6.12 9.75
CA ILE A 156 -12.70 -6.06 10.77
C ILE A 156 -14.04 -6.07 10.04
N ILE A 157 -14.72 -7.21 10.08
CA ILE A 157 -15.97 -7.45 9.35
C ILE A 157 -17.14 -7.47 10.33
N LYS A 158 -18.19 -6.71 10.02
CA LYS A 158 -19.45 -6.72 10.78
C LYS A 158 -20.53 -7.39 9.97
N LEU A 159 -21.29 -8.28 10.61
CA LEU A 159 -22.36 -9.05 9.99
C LEU A 159 -23.65 -8.94 10.79
N GLU A 160 -24.77 -9.12 10.10
CA GLU A 160 -26.10 -9.24 10.71
C GLU A 160 -26.82 -10.45 10.14
N LYS A 161 -27.54 -11.17 11.00
CA LYS A 161 -28.33 -12.33 10.65
C LYS A 161 -29.74 -11.89 10.25
N ILE A 162 -30.14 -12.22 9.03
CA ILE A 162 -31.46 -11.88 8.48
C ILE A 162 -32.03 -13.13 7.83
N ASN A 163 -33.21 -13.55 8.26
CA ASN A 163 -33.86 -14.79 7.78
C ASN A 163 -32.89 -15.99 7.83
N ASP A 164 -32.22 -16.17 8.98
CA ASP A 164 -31.22 -17.20 9.24
C ASP A 164 -29.96 -17.18 8.37
N LYS A 165 -29.68 -16.05 7.68
CA LYS A 165 -28.46 -15.87 6.88
C LYS A 165 -27.62 -14.72 7.41
N TRP A 166 -26.32 -14.98 7.61
CA TRP A 166 -25.34 -13.95 7.94
C TRP A 166 -24.96 -13.16 6.69
N LEU A 167 -25.07 -11.83 6.78
CA LEU A 167 -24.77 -10.91 5.69
C LEU A 167 -23.82 -9.82 6.17
N ILE A 168 -22.84 -9.47 5.34
CA ILE A 168 -21.87 -8.42 5.61
C ILE A 168 -22.56 -7.06 5.59
N ILE A 169 -22.26 -6.25 6.62
CA ILE A 169 -22.67 -4.85 6.73
C ILE A 169 -21.50 -3.92 6.43
N SER A 170 -20.30 -4.30 6.87
CA SER A 170 -19.07 -3.54 6.62
C SER A 170 -17.84 -4.45 6.65
N ASP A 171 -16.88 -4.14 5.79
CA ASP A 171 -15.53 -4.70 5.80
C ASP A 171 -14.52 -3.54 5.90
N ASN A 172 -13.86 -3.41 7.05
CA ASN A 172 -12.78 -2.46 7.24
C ASN A 172 -11.45 -3.18 7.07
N SER A 173 -10.79 -2.93 5.94
CA SER A 173 -9.52 -3.53 5.57
C SER A 173 -8.60 -2.50 4.92
N ASN A 174 -7.29 -2.78 4.92
CA ASN A 174 -6.28 -1.83 4.44
C ASN A 174 -6.07 -1.85 2.92
N ASP A 175 -7.13 -2.00 2.13
CA ASP A 175 -7.05 -2.13 0.66
C ASP A 175 -6.61 -0.82 -0.03
N GLU A 176 -5.53 -0.91 -0.82
CA GLU A 176 -4.94 0.27 -1.51
C GLU A 176 -5.85 0.86 -2.59
N THR A 177 -6.60 0.03 -3.33
CA THR A 177 -7.53 0.51 -4.35
C THR A 177 -8.70 1.26 -3.69
N LYS A 178 -9.22 0.74 -2.56
CA LYS A 178 -10.22 1.43 -1.75
C LYS A 178 -9.69 2.76 -1.19
N LYS A 179 -8.43 2.83 -0.76
CA LYS A 179 -7.81 4.09 -0.29
C LYS A 179 -7.75 5.15 -1.39
N ASP A 180 -7.24 4.83 -2.58
CA ASP A 180 -7.17 5.79 -3.70
C ASP A 180 -8.58 6.26 -4.11
N LEU A 181 -9.54 5.33 -4.13
CA LEU A 181 -10.94 5.64 -4.39
C LEU A 181 -11.51 6.61 -3.34
N LEU A 182 -11.28 6.36 -2.05
CA LEU A 182 -11.73 7.23 -0.95
C LEU A 182 -11.03 8.60 -0.96
N LEU A 183 -9.74 8.66 -1.27
CA LEU A 183 -9.00 9.92 -1.41
C LEU A 183 -9.62 10.80 -2.50
N ARG A 184 -10.02 10.20 -3.63
CA ARG A 184 -10.69 10.93 -4.72
C ARG A 184 -12.10 11.34 -4.35
N ILE A 185 -12.86 10.48 -3.67
CA ILE A 185 -14.20 10.83 -3.16
C ILE A 185 -14.13 12.01 -2.19
N ALA A 186 -13.10 12.06 -1.33
CA ALA A 186 -12.87 13.17 -0.41
C ALA A 186 -12.64 14.53 -1.12
N THR A 187 -12.30 14.53 -2.42
CA THR A 187 -12.22 15.74 -3.24
C THR A 187 -13.57 16.22 -3.78
N GLY A 188 -14.68 15.57 -3.39
CA GLY A 188 -16.05 15.90 -3.82
C GLY A 188 -16.53 15.09 -5.04
N LYS A 189 -15.75 14.10 -5.50
CA LYS A 189 -16.14 13.23 -6.61
C LYS A 189 -17.13 12.16 -6.15
N THR A 190 -18.03 11.77 -7.04
CA THR A 190 -18.81 10.53 -6.88
C THR A 190 -17.92 9.29 -7.08
N ILE A 191 -18.37 8.14 -6.58
CA ILE A 191 -17.66 6.86 -6.75
C ILE A 191 -17.40 6.51 -8.21
N ASN A 192 -18.34 6.82 -9.11
CA ASN A 192 -18.23 6.54 -10.55
C ASN A 192 -17.22 7.47 -11.23
N GLU A 193 -17.19 8.75 -10.86
CA GLU A 193 -16.19 9.70 -11.36
C GLU A 193 -14.79 9.31 -10.89
N ALA A 194 -14.64 8.97 -9.61
CA ALA A 194 -13.36 8.54 -9.05
C ALA A 194 -12.86 7.23 -9.70
N LYS A 195 -13.74 6.22 -9.87
CA LYS A 195 -13.45 4.97 -10.59
C LYS A 195 -13.00 5.24 -12.02
N LYS A 196 -13.71 6.11 -12.75
CA LYS A 196 -13.37 6.49 -14.12
C LYS A 196 -11.98 7.12 -14.19
N GLU A 197 -11.68 8.05 -13.29
CA GLU A 197 -10.39 8.73 -13.21
C GLU A 197 -9.23 7.76 -12.94
N ILE A 198 -9.40 6.80 -12.01
CA ILE A 198 -8.39 5.76 -11.74
C ILE A 198 -8.10 4.93 -13.00
N LEU A 199 -9.15 4.48 -13.69
CA LEU A 199 -8.99 3.67 -14.90
C LEU A 199 -8.41 4.47 -16.07
N GLU A 200 -8.69 5.77 -16.17
CA GLU A 200 -8.06 6.67 -17.16
C GLU A 200 -6.56 6.86 -16.87
N ASN A 201 -6.18 7.08 -15.61
CA ASN A 201 -4.78 7.16 -15.20
C ASN A 201 -4.04 5.86 -15.49
N SER A 202 -4.66 4.71 -15.18
CA SER A 202 -4.12 3.40 -15.51
C SER A 202 -3.88 3.22 -17.01
N LYS A 203 -4.80 3.67 -17.88
CA LYS A 203 -4.58 3.63 -19.34
C LYS A 203 -3.41 4.51 -19.74
N HIS A 204 -3.29 5.69 -19.14
CA HIS A 204 -2.18 6.59 -19.41
C HIS A 204 -0.81 6.02 -19.02
N GLU A 205 -0.73 5.33 -17.89
CA GLU A 205 0.48 4.62 -17.47
C GLU A 205 0.88 3.53 -18.47
N VAL A 206 -0.08 2.72 -18.93
CA VAL A 206 0.17 1.68 -19.94
C VAL A 206 0.65 2.29 -21.28
N MET A 207 0.05 3.40 -21.71
CA MET A 207 0.51 4.11 -22.92
C MET A 207 1.95 4.62 -22.77
N THR A 208 2.27 5.21 -21.62
CA THR A 208 3.62 5.72 -21.31
C THR A 208 4.63 4.56 -21.26
N TYR A 209 4.26 3.46 -20.62
CA TYR A 209 5.06 2.24 -20.57
C TYR A 209 5.38 1.71 -21.97
N ASN A 210 4.37 1.59 -22.84
CA ASN A 210 4.55 1.08 -24.20
C ASN A 210 5.41 2.02 -25.05
N GLN A 211 5.24 3.34 -24.90
CA GLN A 211 6.10 4.32 -25.57
C GLN A 211 7.57 4.17 -25.12
N GLN A 212 7.80 4.03 -23.82
CA GLN A 212 9.15 3.81 -23.28
C GLN A 212 9.76 2.47 -23.73
N LYS A 213 8.96 1.39 -23.79
CA LYS A 213 9.36 0.09 -24.33
C LYS A 213 9.88 0.22 -25.77
N MET A 214 9.11 0.88 -26.64
CA MET A 214 9.49 1.11 -28.04
C MET A 214 10.74 1.98 -28.17
N ASN A 215 10.87 3.02 -27.34
CA ASN A 215 12.05 3.88 -27.36
C ASN A 215 13.32 3.13 -26.95
N LYS A 216 13.24 2.24 -25.96
CA LYS A 216 14.36 1.37 -25.56
C LYS A 216 14.71 0.35 -26.66
N SER A 217 13.73 -0.26 -27.33
CA SER A 217 14.02 -1.20 -28.42
C SER A 217 14.64 -0.52 -29.64
N ASN A 218 14.32 0.76 -29.89
CA ASN A 218 14.87 1.53 -31.02
C ASN A 218 16.27 2.10 -30.76
N LYS A 219 16.71 2.20 -29.50
CA LYS A 219 18.11 2.52 -29.17
C LYS A 219 18.99 1.28 -29.41
N ARG A 220 19.60 1.18 -30.60
CA ARG A 220 20.88 0.46 -30.74
C ARG A 220 21.87 1.17 -29.82
N TYR A 221 22.32 0.48 -28.77
CA TYR A 221 23.28 1.03 -27.81
C TYR A 221 24.58 1.44 -28.54
N ASN A 222 24.82 2.75 -28.64
CA ASN A 222 26.17 3.29 -28.72
C ASN A 222 26.64 3.50 -27.28
N ASP A 223 27.58 2.68 -26.85
CA ASP A 223 28.19 2.70 -25.53
C ASP A 223 29.22 3.83 -25.43
N GLN A 224 28.79 5.09 -25.59
CA GLN A 224 29.58 6.29 -25.34
C GLN A 224 28.64 7.44 -25.00
N ASP A 225 28.19 7.50 -23.75
CA ASP A 225 27.75 8.75 -23.11
C ASP A 225 27.79 8.57 -21.60
N VAL A 226 29.01 8.39 -21.08
CA VAL A 226 29.32 8.72 -19.68
C VAL A 226 29.95 10.10 -19.72
N GLY A 227 29.09 11.13 -19.66
CA GLY A 227 29.56 12.49 -19.44
C GLY A 227 30.34 12.57 -18.12
N PRO A 228 31.43 13.35 -18.05
CA PRO A 228 32.25 13.41 -16.86
C PRO A 228 31.40 13.88 -15.67
N LEU A 229 31.29 13.01 -14.66
CA LEU A 229 30.76 13.38 -13.36
C LEU A 229 31.64 14.50 -12.81
N THR A 230 31.09 15.69 -12.70
CA THR A 230 31.72 16.80 -11.98
C THR A 230 31.98 16.33 -10.56
N VAL A 231 33.26 16.18 -10.23
CA VAL A 231 33.75 15.65 -8.95
C VAL A 231 33.38 16.65 -7.85
N ASN A 232 32.30 16.37 -7.13
CA ASN A 232 32.08 16.98 -5.82
C ASN A 232 33.14 16.39 -4.87
N PRO A 233 33.76 17.17 -3.96
CA PRO A 233 34.92 16.71 -3.19
C PRO A 233 34.60 15.67 -2.09
N MET A 234 33.39 15.11 -2.06
CA MET A 234 33.00 14.02 -1.17
C MET A 234 32.82 12.73 -1.98
N SER A 235 33.60 11.70 -1.64
CA SER A 235 33.56 10.41 -2.33
C SER A 235 32.23 9.71 -2.04
N LEU A 236 31.41 9.51 -3.08
CA LEU A 236 30.18 8.71 -2.99
C LEU A 236 30.52 7.31 -2.44
N GLN A 237 29.86 6.94 -1.35
CA GLN A 237 30.01 5.64 -0.72
C GLN A 237 28.97 4.65 -1.25
N GLY A 238 29.33 3.37 -1.26
CA GLY A 238 28.48 2.30 -1.80
C GLY A 238 27.26 2.00 -0.93
N TYR A 239 26.18 1.56 -1.60
CA TYR A 239 24.97 1.03 -0.99
C TYR A 239 24.85 -0.48 -1.27
N ASN A 240 24.77 -1.29 -0.21
CA ASN A 240 24.66 -2.73 -0.30
C ASN A 240 23.21 -3.16 -0.56
N ARG A 241 22.85 -3.25 -1.84
CA ARG A 241 21.53 -3.68 -2.31
C ARG A 241 21.14 -5.08 -1.83
N ASP A 242 22.10 -6.01 -1.77
CA ASP A 242 21.84 -7.38 -1.31
C ASP A 242 21.36 -7.42 0.14
N SER A 243 22.04 -6.68 1.02
CA SER A 243 21.68 -6.62 2.44
C SER A 243 20.32 -5.95 2.64
N ALA A 244 20.02 -4.89 1.88
CA ALA A 244 18.72 -4.24 1.92
C ALA A 244 17.59 -5.15 1.41
N VAL A 245 17.82 -5.89 0.32
CA VAL A 245 16.87 -6.86 -0.24
C VAL A 245 16.63 -8.01 0.74
N GLN A 246 17.69 -8.54 1.35
CA GLN A 246 17.57 -9.59 2.36
C GLN A 246 16.73 -9.11 3.55
N TYR A 247 17.02 -7.90 4.06
CA TYR A 247 16.25 -7.29 5.13
C TYR A 247 14.77 -7.17 4.78
N ALA A 248 14.47 -6.67 3.58
CA ALA A 248 13.10 -6.51 3.11
C ALA A 248 12.34 -7.85 3.05
N LEU A 249 13.02 -8.91 2.58
CA LEU A 249 12.44 -10.26 2.49
C LEU A 249 12.22 -10.90 3.87
N ASP A 250 13.13 -10.69 4.82
CA ASP A 250 13.04 -11.27 6.17
C ASP A 250 11.94 -10.60 7.00
N TRP A 251 11.74 -9.30 6.81
CA TRP A 251 10.80 -8.50 7.60
C TRP A 251 9.49 -8.16 6.87
N ALA A 252 9.21 -8.73 5.69
CA ALA A 252 8.00 -8.42 4.92
C ALA A 252 6.69 -8.65 5.70
N TYR A 253 6.65 -9.65 6.60
CA TYR A 253 5.49 -9.96 7.46
C TYR A 253 5.72 -9.67 8.95
N GLY A 254 6.88 -9.12 9.29
CA GLY A 254 7.28 -8.87 10.66
C GLY A 254 7.52 -7.39 10.92
N ARG A 255 7.66 -7.04 12.19
CA ARG A 255 8.20 -5.73 12.59
C ARG A 255 9.48 -5.98 13.35
N ASN A 256 10.59 -5.42 12.85
CA ASN A 256 11.87 -5.60 13.49
C ASN A 256 11.88 -4.87 14.84
N PRO A 257 12.06 -5.57 15.98
CA PRO A 257 11.94 -4.99 17.31
C PRO A 257 13.02 -3.95 17.63
N SER A 258 14.07 -3.83 16.80
CA SER A 258 15.06 -2.75 16.90
C SER A 258 14.50 -1.38 16.53
N TRP A 259 13.32 -1.32 15.91
CA TRP A 259 12.70 -0.09 15.42
C TRP A 259 11.29 0.09 15.99
N GLY A 260 10.78 1.32 15.91
CA GLY A 260 9.41 1.62 16.27
C GLY A 260 8.43 0.88 15.35
N ASN A 261 7.42 0.27 15.95
CA ASN A 261 6.26 -0.25 15.23
C ASN A 261 5.25 0.88 15.02
N TYR A 262 4.93 1.19 13.76
CA TYR A 262 3.98 2.23 13.35
C TYR A 262 2.68 1.67 12.73
N THR A 263 2.47 0.34 12.82
CA THR A 263 1.25 -0.31 12.32
C THR A 263 -0.01 0.36 12.91
N GLY A 264 -0.94 0.73 12.02
CA GLY A 264 -2.20 1.39 12.37
C GLY A 264 -2.09 2.87 12.75
N GLN A 265 -0.88 3.45 12.84
CA GLN A 265 -0.65 4.86 13.19
C GLN A 265 -0.29 5.72 11.97
N GLY A 266 -0.02 5.08 10.84
CA GLY A 266 0.54 5.72 9.65
C GLY A 266 2.06 5.82 9.70
N GLY A 267 2.68 5.77 8.52
CA GLY A 267 4.13 5.91 8.35
C GLY A 267 4.94 4.61 8.44
N ASP A 268 4.27 3.47 8.66
CA ASP A 268 4.92 2.16 8.72
C ASP A 268 5.54 1.76 7.39
N CYS A 269 4.89 2.07 6.26
CA CYS A 269 5.46 1.85 4.93
C CYS A 269 6.82 2.53 4.73
N THR A 270 6.95 3.80 5.13
CA THR A 270 8.22 4.54 4.94
C THR A 270 9.24 4.16 6.00
N ASN A 271 8.80 3.88 7.23
CA ASN A 271 9.64 3.31 8.28
C ASN A 271 10.31 2.02 7.79
N PHE A 272 9.54 1.11 7.20
CA PHE A 272 10.05 -0.14 6.62
C PHE A 272 11.05 0.10 5.48
N THR A 273 10.71 0.94 4.51
CA THR A 273 11.66 1.26 3.41
C THR A 273 12.94 1.89 3.95
N SER A 274 12.83 2.75 4.98
CA SER A 274 13.98 3.39 5.61
C SER A 274 14.88 2.37 6.31
N GLN A 275 14.30 1.41 7.02
CA GLN A 275 15.05 0.30 7.62
C GLN A 275 15.77 -0.54 6.57
N CYS A 276 15.15 -0.80 5.41
CA CYS A 276 15.80 -1.53 4.31
C CYS A 276 17.02 -0.77 3.79
N LEU A 277 16.91 0.55 3.59
CA LEU A 277 18.04 1.39 3.17
C LEU A 277 19.16 1.41 4.21
N TYR A 278 18.81 1.53 5.49
CA TYR A 278 19.77 1.50 6.60
C TYR A 278 20.49 0.14 6.69
N ALA A 279 19.76 -0.97 6.55
CA ALA A 279 20.33 -2.32 6.49
C ALA A 279 21.26 -2.53 5.28
N GLY A 280 21.08 -1.76 4.21
CA GLY A 280 22.02 -1.68 3.09
C GLY A 280 23.24 -0.80 3.33
N GLY A 281 23.43 -0.28 4.54
CA GLY A 281 24.64 0.46 4.94
C GLY A 281 24.60 1.97 4.73
N ILE A 282 23.43 2.55 4.42
CA ILE A 282 23.26 4.01 4.40
C ILE A 282 23.16 4.49 5.85
N PRO A 283 24.09 5.34 6.34
CA PRO A 283 24.08 5.78 7.73
C PRO A 283 22.96 6.79 7.97
N PHE A 284 22.67 7.03 9.25
CA PHE A 284 21.80 8.13 9.64
C PHE A 284 22.37 9.47 9.23
N ASP A 285 21.48 10.33 8.76
CA ASP A 285 21.78 11.71 8.45
C ASP A 285 21.23 12.63 9.53
N THR A 286 22.12 13.09 10.40
CA THR A 286 21.80 14.06 11.45
C THR A 286 22.16 15.50 11.06
N VAL A 287 22.73 15.71 9.87
CA VAL A 287 23.24 17.00 9.39
C VAL A 287 22.13 17.73 8.63
N GLY A 288 22.24 19.05 8.46
CA GLY A 288 21.24 19.84 7.72
C GLY A 288 20.12 20.41 8.57
N ASN A 289 19.20 21.13 7.92
CA ASN A 289 18.15 21.90 8.58
C ASN A 289 16.89 21.04 8.84
N PRO A 290 16.45 20.89 10.10
CA PRO A 290 15.29 20.06 10.42
C PRO A 290 13.98 20.62 9.88
N ASN A 291 13.91 21.93 9.56
CA ASN A 291 12.71 22.57 9.01
C ASN A 291 12.49 22.30 7.51
N TYR A 292 13.46 21.68 6.83
CA TYR A 292 13.43 21.43 5.39
C TYR A 292 13.63 19.96 5.03
N ASN A 293 13.28 19.03 5.94
CA ASN A 293 13.41 17.58 5.71
C ASN A 293 14.84 17.12 5.36
N GLN A 294 15.89 17.86 5.74
CA GLN A 294 17.27 17.55 5.35
C GLN A 294 17.95 16.52 6.26
N ARG A 295 17.19 15.81 7.11
CA ARG A 295 17.72 14.83 8.07
C ARG A 295 16.93 13.54 7.96
N TRP A 296 17.63 12.42 8.09
CA TRP A 296 17.03 11.09 8.00
C TRP A 296 17.60 10.17 9.07
N PHE A 297 16.83 9.97 10.14
CA PHE A 297 17.20 9.06 11.22
C PHE A 297 16.00 8.63 12.05
N TRP A 298 16.19 7.53 12.77
CA TRP A 298 15.32 7.09 13.86
C TRP A 298 16.16 6.61 15.04
N TYR A 299 16.06 7.29 16.17
CA TYR A 299 16.70 6.87 17.44
C TYR A 299 15.65 6.38 18.46
N SER A 300 14.46 6.97 18.44
CA SER A 300 13.32 6.57 19.27
C SER A 300 12.03 7.19 18.74
N TYR A 301 10.88 6.82 19.30
CA TYR A 301 9.60 7.47 19.00
C TYR A 301 9.60 9.00 19.22
N SER A 302 10.36 9.50 20.18
CA SER A 302 10.48 10.94 20.46
C SER A 302 11.66 11.60 19.74
N ASN A 303 12.51 10.83 19.06
CA ASN A 303 13.71 11.30 18.38
C ASN A 303 13.84 10.61 17.01
N THR A 304 13.01 11.05 16.08
CA THR A 304 12.94 10.59 14.69
C THR A 304 12.68 11.79 13.78
N THR A 305 13.07 11.69 12.51
CA THR A 305 12.79 12.74 11.52
C THR A 305 11.57 12.41 10.67
N PRO A 306 10.84 13.42 10.15
CA PRO A 306 9.73 13.16 9.23
C PRO A 306 10.13 12.34 7.99
N PRO A 307 11.31 12.52 7.37
CA PRO A 307 11.76 11.66 6.27
C PRO A 307 11.90 10.17 6.61
N TRP A 308 12.09 9.79 7.88
CA TRP A 308 12.19 8.36 8.22
C TRP A 308 10.85 7.63 8.09
N THR A 309 9.74 8.28 8.46
CA THR A 309 8.40 7.65 8.53
C THR A 309 7.39 8.24 7.54
N GLY A 310 7.66 9.37 6.90
CA GLY A 310 6.71 10.07 6.04
C GLY A 310 7.00 9.91 4.55
N VAL A 311 6.01 9.48 3.77
CA VAL A 311 6.13 9.24 2.31
C VAL A 311 6.61 10.49 1.56
N ASN A 312 5.93 11.63 1.74
CA ASN A 312 6.31 12.88 1.08
C ASN A 312 7.58 13.51 1.66
N PRO A 313 7.78 13.58 3.00
CA PRO A 313 9.05 14.00 3.58
C PRO A 313 10.26 13.20 3.10
N PHE A 314 10.13 11.87 2.95
CA PHE A 314 11.20 11.02 2.43
C PHE A 314 11.53 11.36 0.98
N TRP A 315 10.50 11.54 0.15
CA TRP A 315 10.68 11.95 -1.25
C TRP A 315 11.41 13.30 -1.35
N ASP A 316 11.02 14.26 -0.52
CA ASP A 316 11.63 15.58 -0.46
C ASP A 316 13.11 15.51 -0.01
N TYR A 317 13.40 14.75 1.05
CA TYR A 317 14.77 14.48 1.52
C TYR A 317 15.64 13.86 0.42
N ALA A 318 15.15 12.79 -0.20
CA ALA A 318 15.91 12.01 -1.18
C ALA A 318 16.24 12.79 -2.46
N LEU A 319 15.47 13.83 -2.79
CA LEU A 319 15.70 14.68 -3.98
C LEU A 319 16.48 15.96 -3.69
N HIS A 320 16.59 16.37 -2.43
CA HIS A 320 17.27 17.60 -2.00
C HIS A 320 18.50 17.27 -1.15
N ASP A 321 19.37 16.43 -1.71
CA ASP A 321 20.67 16.10 -1.15
C ASP A 321 21.48 17.37 -0.85
N THR A 322 22.05 17.44 0.35
CA THR A 322 22.86 18.56 0.82
C THR A 322 24.38 18.29 0.73
N GLY A 323 24.76 17.15 0.16
CA GLY A 323 26.11 16.62 0.13
C GLY A 323 26.43 15.71 1.32
N TYR A 324 25.44 15.25 2.06
CA TYR A 324 25.59 14.34 3.20
C TYR A 324 24.38 13.41 3.27
N GLY A 325 24.57 12.17 3.72
CA GLY A 325 23.48 11.20 3.84
C GLY A 325 23.11 10.54 2.50
N LEU A 326 21.86 10.09 2.38
CA LEU A 326 21.35 9.36 1.21
C LEU A 326 21.53 10.16 -0.08
N HIS A 327 22.16 9.55 -1.09
CA HIS A 327 22.20 10.07 -2.45
C HIS A 327 21.25 9.30 -3.37
N ALA A 328 20.24 9.99 -3.89
CA ALA A 328 19.21 9.41 -4.74
C ALA A 328 18.78 10.38 -5.86
N GLY A 329 18.01 9.88 -6.81
CA GLY A 329 17.43 10.68 -7.87
C GLY A 329 16.20 10.01 -8.50
N THR A 330 15.41 10.75 -9.25
CA THR A 330 14.24 10.17 -9.92
C THR A 330 14.65 9.20 -11.01
N THR A 331 13.83 8.16 -11.22
CA THR A 331 14.00 7.20 -12.31
C THR A 331 12.65 6.73 -12.84
N ASP A 332 12.68 5.86 -13.85
CA ASP A 332 11.49 5.26 -14.45
C ASP A 332 11.44 3.75 -14.19
N VAL A 333 10.30 3.14 -14.52
CA VAL A 333 10.05 1.69 -14.37
C VAL A 333 11.12 0.83 -15.07
N TRP A 334 11.71 1.30 -16.16
CA TRP A 334 12.69 0.55 -16.93
C TRP A 334 14.11 0.65 -16.41
N ASN A 335 14.39 1.62 -15.54
CA ASN A 335 15.70 1.90 -14.97
C ASN A 335 15.76 1.65 -13.45
N ALA A 336 14.60 1.53 -12.79
CA ALA A 336 14.49 1.04 -11.42
C ALA A 336 15.01 -0.40 -11.28
N ILE A 337 15.82 -0.67 -10.27
CA ILE A 337 16.39 -1.99 -9.97
C ILE A 337 16.14 -2.36 -8.50
N ARG A 338 16.39 -3.61 -8.12
CA ARG A 338 16.31 -4.03 -6.71
C ARG A 338 17.14 -3.13 -5.78
N GLY A 339 16.60 -2.76 -4.62
CA GLY A 339 17.16 -1.76 -3.70
C GLY A 339 16.74 -0.32 -4.00
N ASP A 340 16.02 -0.07 -5.10
CA ASP A 340 15.39 1.23 -5.35
C ASP A 340 14.03 1.31 -4.62
N ILE A 341 13.50 2.53 -4.51
CA ILE A 341 12.21 2.78 -3.84
C ILE A 341 11.17 3.17 -4.90
N ALA A 342 9.95 2.64 -4.76
CA ALA A 342 8.78 3.14 -5.46
C ALA A 342 7.82 3.80 -4.46
N GLN A 343 7.02 4.76 -4.91
CA GLN A 343 5.94 5.32 -4.12
C GLN A 343 4.65 5.38 -4.91
N LEU A 344 3.54 5.05 -4.25
CA LEU A 344 2.19 5.26 -4.79
C LEU A 344 1.72 6.67 -4.46
N TYR A 345 1.07 7.32 -5.42
CA TYR A 345 0.55 8.67 -5.26
C TYR A 345 -0.82 8.84 -5.93
N SER A 346 -1.60 9.78 -5.39
CA SER A 346 -2.87 10.22 -5.94
C SER A 346 -2.86 11.75 -6.02
N GLY A 347 -3.05 12.30 -7.22
CA GLY A 347 -2.84 13.73 -7.49
C GLY A 347 -1.38 14.13 -7.25
N SER A 348 -1.12 15.05 -6.31
CA SER A 348 0.24 15.49 -5.96
C SER A 348 0.80 14.83 -4.69
N SER A 349 0.02 14.00 -3.99
CA SER A 349 0.42 13.43 -2.70
C SER A 349 0.78 11.96 -2.83
N GLY A 350 2.00 11.60 -2.44
CA GLY A 350 2.36 10.22 -2.13
C GLY A 350 1.62 9.76 -0.87
N PHE A 351 1.21 8.49 -0.85
CA PHE A 351 0.53 7.88 0.31
C PHE A 351 1.12 6.52 0.70
N HIS A 352 1.99 5.92 -0.13
CA HIS A 352 2.58 4.62 0.19
C HIS A 352 4.02 4.51 -0.33
N SER A 353 4.93 3.95 0.48
CA SER A 353 6.33 3.68 0.12
C SER A 353 6.57 2.17 -0.03
N LEU A 354 7.24 1.77 -1.09
CA LEU A 354 7.47 0.39 -1.50
C LEU A 354 8.97 0.15 -1.72
N PHE A 355 9.51 -0.92 -1.16
CA PHE A 355 10.90 -1.32 -1.42
C PHE A 355 10.96 -2.29 -2.60
N ILE A 356 11.74 -1.99 -3.65
CA ILE A 356 11.87 -2.89 -4.80
C ILE A 356 12.85 -4.00 -4.44
N ASN A 357 12.36 -5.22 -4.26
CA ASN A 357 13.21 -6.35 -3.90
C ASN A 357 13.71 -7.14 -5.13
N ASN A 358 13.03 -7.03 -6.28
CA ASN A 358 13.49 -7.61 -7.54
C ASN A 358 12.98 -6.80 -8.74
N ALA A 359 13.73 -6.76 -9.84
CA ALA A 359 13.29 -6.18 -11.09
C ALA A 359 14.07 -6.77 -12.29
N TYR A 360 13.36 -7.19 -13.33
CA TYR A 360 13.96 -7.74 -14.54
C TYR A 360 13.08 -7.48 -15.77
N THR A 361 13.63 -7.75 -16.95
CA THR A 361 12.86 -7.73 -18.20
C THR A 361 12.77 -9.16 -18.73
N ASP A 362 11.56 -9.63 -19.04
CA ASP A 362 11.31 -11.00 -19.54
C ASP A 362 11.76 -11.19 -21.00
N GLY A 363 11.64 -12.42 -21.52
CA GLY A 363 11.97 -12.75 -22.91
C GLY A 363 11.05 -12.08 -23.95
N GLN A 364 9.89 -11.57 -23.53
CA GLN A 364 8.93 -10.82 -24.34
C GLN A 364 9.16 -9.29 -24.25
N GLY A 365 10.22 -8.88 -23.55
CA GLY A 365 10.60 -7.49 -23.36
C GLY A 365 9.71 -6.73 -22.37
N ASN A 366 8.91 -7.40 -21.55
CA ASN A 366 8.11 -6.76 -20.51
C ASN A 366 8.91 -6.59 -19.22
N ARG A 367 8.67 -5.48 -18.54
CA ARG A 367 9.32 -5.14 -17.27
C ARG A 367 8.52 -5.71 -16.10
N HIS A 368 9.19 -6.46 -15.25
CA HIS A 368 8.71 -6.91 -13.95
C HIS A 368 9.38 -6.11 -12.83
N ILE A 369 8.60 -5.71 -11.83
CA ILE A 369 9.09 -5.10 -10.59
C ILE A 369 8.33 -5.70 -9.41
N PHE A 370 9.07 -6.39 -8.55
CA PHE A 370 8.54 -6.96 -7.32
C PHE A 370 8.95 -6.12 -6.12
N ILE A 371 7.99 -5.95 -5.21
CA ILE A 371 8.17 -5.16 -4.00
C ILE A 371 7.96 -5.95 -2.71
N CYS A 372 8.53 -5.42 -1.64
CA CYS A 372 8.11 -5.66 -0.27
C CYS A 372 7.61 -4.34 0.33
N CYS A 373 6.55 -4.39 1.14
CA CYS A 373 6.05 -3.21 1.87
C CYS A 373 5.31 -3.61 3.15
N HIS A 374 5.16 -2.63 4.05
CA HIS A 374 4.29 -2.66 5.23
C HIS A 374 3.02 -1.85 4.98
N ASP A 375 2.20 -1.56 5.99
CA ASP A 375 0.80 -1.11 5.91
C ASP A 375 -0.13 -2.14 5.25
N THR A 376 0.15 -2.53 4.01
CA THR A 376 -0.34 -3.79 3.44
C THR A 376 0.88 -4.69 3.36
N ASP A 377 0.98 -5.71 4.22
CA ASP A 377 2.18 -6.53 4.26
C ASP A 377 2.25 -7.31 2.93
N ARG A 378 3.31 -7.05 2.17
CA ARG A 378 3.56 -7.65 0.85
C ARG A 378 4.98 -8.16 0.76
N ARG A 379 5.15 -9.32 0.12
CA ARG A 379 6.45 -9.89 -0.25
C ARG A 379 6.41 -10.35 -1.69
N ASN A 380 7.42 -9.99 -2.47
CA ASN A 380 7.50 -10.30 -3.91
C ASN A 380 6.21 -9.95 -4.67
N TYR A 381 5.55 -8.85 -4.32
CA TYR A 381 4.30 -8.45 -4.95
C TYR A 381 4.59 -7.69 -6.24
N GLU A 382 3.99 -8.09 -7.36
CA GLU A 382 4.19 -7.40 -8.65
C GLU A 382 3.55 -6.01 -8.58
N ILE A 383 4.35 -4.96 -8.77
CA ILE A 383 3.90 -3.56 -8.61
C ILE A 383 2.81 -3.19 -9.62
N SER A 384 2.76 -3.87 -10.77
CA SER A 384 1.74 -3.68 -11.80
C SER A 384 0.34 -4.11 -11.35
N ASN A 385 0.19 -4.73 -10.18
CA ASN A 385 -1.12 -4.95 -9.58
C ASN A 385 -1.72 -3.68 -8.94
N TYR A 386 -0.90 -2.67 -8.60
CA TYR A 386 -1.40 -1.43 -8.01
C TYR A 386 -2.04 -0.53 -9.05
N THR A 387 -3.27 -0.08 -8.77
CA THR A 387 -4.06 0.79 -9.65
C THR A 387 -3.63 2.25 -9.59
N SER A 388 -3.00 2.67 -8.49
CA SER A 388 -2.54 4.03 -8.25
C SER A 388 -1.27 4.35 -9.01
N SER A 389 -1.02 5.65 -9.21
CA SER A 389 0.15 6.11 -9.92
C SER A 389 1.44 5.92 -9.15
N LYS A 390 2.53 5.70 -9.88
CA LYS A 390 3.81 5.23 -9.35
C LYS A 390 4.92 6.21 -9.71
N ARG A 391 5.79 6.50 -8.75
CA ARG A 391 7.04 7.25 -8.95
C ARG A 391 8.21 6.47 -8.34
N TYR A 392 9.40 6.61 -8.92
CA TYR A 392 10.56 5.78 -8.57
C TYR A 392 11.77 6.63 -8.18
N LEU A 393 12.49 6.20 -7.15
CA LEU A 393 13.77 6.74 -6.70
C LEU A 393 14.87 5.73 -6.92
N LYS A 394 15.87 6.12 -7.73
CA LYS A 394 17.16 5.44 -7.85
C LYS A 394 18.00 5.73 -6.62
N ILE A 395 18.50 4.70 -5.95
CA ILE A 395 19.41 4.85 -4.82
C ILE A 395 20.86 4.68 -5.29
N TYR A 396 21.64 5.74 -5.30
CA TYR A 396 23.01 5.69 -5.81
C TYR A 396 24.03 5.30 -4.74
N GLY A 397 23.79 5.68 -3.49
CA GLY A 397 24.75 5.52 -2.40
C GLY A 397 24.50 6.54 -1.31
N TRP A 398 25.57 7.01 -0.68
CA TRP A 398 25.51 8.05 0.34
C TRP A 398 26.80 8.88 0.40
N TYR A 399 26.73 10.08 0.98
CA TYR A 399 27.86 10.97 1.23
C TYR A 399 28.14 11.10 2.74
N ASN A 400 29.42 11.27 3.09
CA ASN A 400 29.91 11.46 4.47
C ASN A 400 30.42 12.88 4.70
#